data_AF-A0A2E5W6B3-F1
#
_entry.id   AF-A0A2E5W6B3-F1
#
_cell.length_a   1.000
_cell.length_b   1.000
_cell.length_c   1.000
_cell.angle_alpha   90.00
_cell.angle_beta   90.00
_cell.angle_gamma   90.00
#
_symmetry.space_group_name_H-M   'P 1'
#
loop_
_entity.id
_entity.type
_entity.pdbx_description
1 polymer ?
#
loop_
_entity_poly.entity_id
_entity_poly.type
_entity_poly.pdbx_seq_one_letter_code
_entity_poly.pdbx_strand_id
1 'polypeptide(L)'
;MNIRNILILGFFVVLYAGVPNPDNADLEYNYAPSVSRDDNPLPTNPLLDRAKGFLLQGKLKSAISNYGSVVDGFSHHPGGLWGEYSYFPSISFMYSIPGHKYSHMFEWELVDDANGYPVWKSIDAGSDWLRDGDSVFVDFVFNVIDDKGDLGTRFGSYADFDNFNQWSLEEDESGNLSIYITTINEQTNPNFQEGRMGLVYPWAKRAKFVERDPEVLYDFYDYGPDAIPWTEDDNWEYYGASSNESWFTRASDNANSDWQPKYRARELTHSSDFSIGEIFGDASDFTDSGDPYPVLAHSNFSDTWPKEYNPVTGEYERVWPGWWAEVFDSSLAGCSGNRKDDDCWYENVGDRFISDTDVYMEFDDRWAHQGNYVSTAGDEYVNTGYPLGITVRMEAHSYGVSFAEDIMFITVRVLNESGDYINEDGEFIEGMVMPDGSKINGGKGFDYARSWMGFYIDVDAVWADYNGGFNSHTNADDAMGYYRDKPPGGEDSLSFAYIYDFDGVSNSAVNTAYAAVQLLDSPRLPDYEEPLDFNQDGNPDIFPGDKLGM
;
A
#
# COMPACT_ATOMS: atom_id res chain seq x y z
N MET A 1 12.02 -4.93 36.07
CA MET A 1 11.29 -6.04 35.42
C MET A 1 12.34 -6.83 34.66
N ASN A 2 12.64 -8.07 35.07
CA ASN A 2 13.59 -8.92 34.35
C ASN A 2 12.82 -9.58 33.19
N ILE A 3 12.77 -8.90 32.06
CA ILE A 3 12.15 -9.42 30.84
C ILE A 3 13.04 -10.56 30.34
N ARG A 4 12.49 -11.76 30.20
CA ARG A 4 13.27 -12.97 29.84
C ARG A 4 13.05 -13.46 28.42
N ASN A 5 11.92 -13.15 27.77
CA ASN A 5 11.62 -13.55 26.39
C ASN A 5 10.86 -12.40 25.70
N ILE A 6 11.45 -11.76 24.68
CA ILE A 6 10.78 -10.79 23.79
C ILE A 6 10.91 -11.34 22.37
N LEU A 7 9.81 -11.37 21.64
CA LEU A 7 9.79 -11.57 20.21
C LEU A 7 9.62 -10.22 19.51
N ILE A 8 10.39 -9.92 18.46
CA ILE A 8 10.30 -8.65 17.73
C ILE A 8 10.03 -8.96 16.26
N LEU A 9 9.12 -8.21 15.63
CA LEU A 9 9.07 -8.06 14.18
C LEU A 9 9.72 -6.75 13.78
N GLY A 10 10.65 -6.77 12.82
CA GLY A 10 11.31 -5.56 12.31
C GLY A 10 10.96 -5.29 10.85
N PHE A 11 10.37 -4.13 10.55
CA PHE A 11 10.12 -3.70 9.17
C PHE A 11 11.11 -2.64 8.70
N PHE A 12 11.65 -2.80 7.50
CA PHE A 12 12.34 -1.74 6.75
C PHE A 12 11.48 -1.35 5.55
N VAL A 13 11.08 -0.07 5.45
CA VAL A 13 10.24 0.43 4.35
C VAL A 13 11.02 1.42 3.51
N VAL A 14 11.23 1.12 2.24
CA VAL A 14 11.83 2.02 1.25
C VAL A 14 10.80 2.37 0.17
N LEU A 15 10.68 3.66 -0.13
CA LEU A 15 9.76 4.19 -1.14
C LEU A 15 10.52 4.52 -2.42
N TYR A 16 10.05 3.99 -3.55
CA TYR A 16 10.55 4.36 -4.87
C TYR A 16 9.47 5.11 -5.65
N ALA A 17 9.79 6.34 -6.07
CA ALA A 17 9.07 7.05 -7.12
C ALA A 17 9.85 6.83 -8.42
N GLY A 18 9.25 6.16 -9.41
CA GLY A 18 9.79 6.17 -10.76
C GLY A 18 9.82 7.61 -11.28
N VAL A 19 10.88 8.02 -11.98
CA VAL A 19 10.96 9.36 -12.56
C VAL A 19 9.90 9.45 -13.67
N PRO A 20 8.86 10.30 -13.55
CA PRO A 20 7.90 10.50 -14.63
C PRO A 20 8.64 11.05 -15.84
N ASN A 21 8.43 10.48 -17.02
CA ASN A 21 9.01 11.02 -18.25
C ASN A 21 8.15 12.20 -18.75
N PRO A 22 8.60 13.47 -18.60
CA PRO A 22 7.80 14.63 -19.01
C PRO A 22 7.79 14.82 -20.53
N ASP A 23 8.76 14.22 -21.24
CA ASP A 23 9.02 14.48 -22.66
C ASP A 23 8.13 13.69 -23.63
N ASN A 24 7.22 12.85 -23.12
CA ASN A 24 6.29 12.07 -23.94
C ASN A 24 4.86 12.60 -23.97
N ALA A 25 4.57 13.74 -23.34
CA ALA A 25 3.24 14.38 -23.39
C ALA A 25 2.79 14.78 -24.82
N ASP A 26 3.72 14.86 -25.78
CA ASP A 26 3.49 15.33 -27.16
C ASP A 26 3.77 14.29 -28.26
N LEU A 27 3.98 13.01 -27.93
CA LEU A 27 3.93 11.99 -28.96
C LEU A 27 2.48 11.59 -29.20
N GLU A 28 1.88 12.13 -30.26
CA GLU A 28 0.86 11.42 -31.05
C GLU A 28 1.45 10.08 -31.51
N TYR A 29 1.59 9.12 -30.59
CA TYR A 29 1.73 7.74 -30.98
C TYR A 29 0.35 7.34 -31.46
N ASN A 30 0.17 7.45 -32.77
CA ASN A 30 -0.85 6.71 -33.49
C ASN A 30 -0.76 5.28 -32.99
N TYR A 31 -1.65 4.89 -32.07
CA TYR A 31 -2.00 3.51 -31.89
C TYR A 31 -2.43 3.04 -33.28
N ALA A 32 -1.54 2.33 -33.97
CA ALA A 32 -2.03 1.22 -34.73
C ALA A 32 -2.84 0.39 -33.72
N PRO A 33 -4.10 0.03 -33.99
CA PRO A 33 -4.94 -0.78 -33.09
C PRO A 33 -4.43 -2.24 -33.02
N SER A 34 -3.12 -2.41 -33.00
CA SER A 34 -2.37 -3.64 -33.16
C SER A 34 -0.92 -3.43 -32.68
N VAL A 35 -0.71 -3.04 -31.43
CA VAL A 35 0.29 -3.80 -30.68
C VAL A 35 -0.41 -5.13 -30.44
N SER A 36 0.16 -6.21 -31.00
CA SER A 36 -0.54 -7.48 -31.00
C SER A 36 -0.87 -7.86 -29.56
N ARG A 37 -2.14 -8.16 -29.32
CA ARG A 37 -2.66 -8.72 -28.05
C ARG A 37 -2.04 -10.10 -27.73
N ASP A 38 -1.10 -10.57 -28.56
CA ASP A 38 -0.47 -11.88 -28.47
C ASP A 38 0.79 -11.90 -27.58
N ASP A 39 1.42 -10.76 -27.25
CA ASP A 39 2.67 -10.75 -26.45
C ASP A 39 2.47 -10.49 -24.95
N ASN A 40 1.39 -9.81 -24.54
CA ASN A 40 0.98 -9.68 -23.14
C ASN A 40 -0.54 -9.96 -23.02
N PRO A 41 -0.94 -11.15 -22.56
CA PRO A 41 -2.35 -11.44 -22.31
C PRO A 41 -2.89 -10.51 -21.21
N LEU A 42 -4.21 -10.31 -21.19
CA LEU A 42 -4.84 -9.57 -20.09
C LEU A 42 -4.55 -10.27 -18.75
N PRO A 43 -4.53 -9.51 -17.63
CA PRO A 43 -4.45 -10.09 -16.31
C PRO A 43 -5.48 -11.21 -16.11
N THR A 44 -5.01 -12.38 -15.72
CA THR A 44 -5.86 -13.56 -15.43
C THR A 44 -6.25 -13.60 -13.96
N ASN A 45 -7.12 -14.53 -13.60
CA ASN A 45 -7.54 -14.74 -12.20
C ASN A 45 -6.31 -14.79 -11.25
N PRO A 46 -6.18 -13.84 -10.31
CA PRO A 46 -5.01 -13.70 -9.45
C PRO A 46 -4.82 -14.86 -8.48
N LEU A 47 -5.89 -15.61 -8.16
CA LEU A 47 -5.83 -16.75 -7.24
C LEU A 47 -4.90 -17.85 -7.74
N LEU A 48 -4.72 -17.93 -9.06
CA LEU A 48 -3.87 -18.93 -9.68
C LEU A 48 -2.37 -18.61 -9.50
N ASP A 49 -2.02 -17.39 -9.11
CA ASP A 49 -0.65 -16.91 -8.89
C ASP A 49 -0.26 -16.86 -7.41
N ARG A 50 -1.14 -17.36 -6.52
CA ARG A 50 -0.87 -17.45 -5.08
C ARG A 50 0.14 -18.53 -4.76
N ALA A 51 1.05 -18.19 -3.86
CA ALA A 51 2.07 -19.09 -3.36
C ALA A 51 2.35 -18.82 -1.87
N LYS A 52 2.87 -19.86 -1.21
CA LYS A 52 3.18 -19.86 0.23
C LYS A 52 4.65 -20.16 0.41
N GLY A 53 5.25 -19.60 1.45
CA GLY A 53 6.60 -19.94 1.87
C GLY A 53 6.68 -20.18 3.37
N PHE A 54 7.85 -20.62 3.83
CA PHE A 54 8.11 -20.86 5.24
C PHE A 54 9.44 -20.24 5.69
N LEU A 55 9.36 -19.51 6.80
CA LEU A 55 10.50 -19.08 7.60
C LEU A 55 10.61 -20.05 8.77
N LEU A 56 11.53 -21.02 8.68
CA LEU A 56 11.70 -22.08 9.69
C LEU A 56 13.03 -22.01 10.44
N GLN A 57 13.92 -21.08 10.08
CA GLN A 57 15.20 -20.92 10.76
C GLN A 57 15.05 -20.12 12.05
N GLY A 58 15.79 -20.54 13.08
CA GLY A 58 15.67 -19.98 14.42
C GLY A 58 14.52 -20.60 15.22
N LYS A 59 14.07 -19.87 16.23
CA LYS A 59 13.00 -20.27 17.16
C LYS A 59 11.64 -19.72 16.74
N LEU A 60 11.60 -18.52 16.16
CA LEU A 60 10.40 -17.97 15.56
C LEU A 60 10.17 -18.57 14.16
N LYS A 61 8.97 -19.10 13.92
CA LYS A 61 8.61 -19.72 12.65
C LYS A 61 7.30 -19.18 12.11
N SER A 62 7.21 -19.01 10.80
CA SER A 62 5.96 -18.60 10.16
C SER A 62 5.84 -19.11 8.74
N ALA A 63 4.61 -19.40 8.33
CA ALA A 63 4.21 -19.40 6.95
C ALA A 63 4.04 -17.94 6.48
N ILE A 64 4.31 -17.70 5.21
CA ILE A 64 4.15 -16.41 4.56
C ILE A 64 3.49 -16.53 3.20
N SER A 65 2.84 -15.47 2.73
CA SER A 65 2.07 -15.45 1.47
C SER A 65 2.36 -14.22 0.59
N ASN A 66 1.94 -14.28 -0.67
CA ASN A 66 2.11 -13.21 -1.67
C ASN A 66 0.81 -12.49 -2.05
N TYR A 67 -0.16 -12.32 -1.14
CA TYR A 67 -1.41 -11.62 -1.44
C TYR A 67 -1.73 -10.51 -0.40
N GLY A 68 -0.70 -9.84 0.11
CA GLY A 68 -0.81 -8.74 1.06
C GLY A 68 -1.07 -9.14 2.51
N SER A 69 -1.71 -10.29 2.76
CA SER A 69 -1.74 -10.94 4.08
C SER A 69 -0.46 -11.76 4.27
N VAL A 70 0.63 -11.05 4.54
CA VAL A 70 2.00 -11.58 4.60
C VAL A 70 2.08 -12.77 5.56
N VAL A 71 1.46 -12.67 6.74
CA VAL A 71 1.21 -13.81 7.61
C VAL A 71 -0.31 -13.98 7.74
N ASP A 72 -0.80 -15.16 7.38
CA ASP A 72 -2.20 -15.56 7.51
C ASP A 72 -2.26 -16.89 8.27
N GLY A 73 -2.14 -16.83 9.59
CA GLY A 73 -2.11 -18.01 10.45
C GLY A 73 -3.38 -18.86 10.35
N PHE A 74 -4.52 -18.26 10.03
CA PHE A 74 -5.79 -18.97 9.91
C PHE A 74 -5.84 -19.89 8.69
N SER A 75 -5.21 -19.49 7.59
CA SER A 75 -5.13 -20.29 6.36
C SER A 75 -3.83 -21.10 6.29
N HIS A 76 -2.75 -20.58 6.87
CA HIS A 76 -1.38 -21.06 6.70
C HIS A 76 -0.65 -21.08 8.05
N HIS A 77 -0.60 -22.26 8.66
CA HIS A 77 0.15 -22.47 9.90
C HIS A 77 1.63 -22.79 9.60
N PRO A 78 2.61 -22.30 10.40
CA PRO A 78 2.47 -21.48 11.60
C PRO A 78 2.30 -19.97 11.36
N GLY A 79 1.66 -19.25 12.28
CA GLY A 79 1.58 -17.78 12.30
C GLY A 79 2.38 -17.20 13.47
N GLY A 80 3.68 -16.94 13.26
CA GLY A 80 4.57 -16.48 14.32
C GLY A 80 4.65 -17.45 15.52
N LEU A 81 4.95 -18.72 15.24
CA LEU A 81 5.17 -19.78 16.23
C LEU A 81 6.50 -19.59 16.95
N TRP A 82 6.45 -19.54 18.28
CA TRP A 82 7.61 -19.54 19.15
C TRP A 82 7.43 -20.56 20.28
N GLY A 83 8.36 -21.52 20.37
CA GLY A 83 8.21 -22.65 21.29
C GLY A 83 7.03 -23.54 20.92
N GLU A 84 6.00 -23.57 21.78
CA GLU A 84 4.81 -24.41 21.60
C GLU A 84 3.57 -23.63 21.15
N TYR A 85 3.68 -22.31 20.94
CA TYR A 85 2.54 -21.42 20.71
C TYR A 85 2.79 -20.41 19.61
N SER A 86 1.72 -20.00 18.93
CA SER A 86 1.71 -19.01 17.87
C SER A 86 1.11 -17.69 18.37
N TYR A 87 1.70 -16.58 17.94
CA TYR A 87 1.46 -15.24 18.49
C TYR A 87 0.99 -14.21 17.44
N PHE A 88 1.21 -14.48 16.16
CA PHE A 88 0.89 -13.56 15.05
C PHE A 88 -0.14 -14.20 14.12
N PRO A 89 -1.43 -14.20 14.50
CA PRO A 89 -2.51 -14.69 13.64
C PRO A 89 -2.55 -14.01 12.28
N SER A 90 -2.27 -12.70 12.21
CA SER A 90 -2.34 -11.95 10.96
C SER A 90 -1.34 -10.80 10.90
N ILE A 91 -0.68 -10.66 9.75
CA ILE A 91 0.14 -9.50 9.40
C ILE A 91 -0.20 -9.13 7.96
N SER A 92 -0.83 -7.98 7.76
CA SER A 92 -1.26 -7.50 6.44
C SER A 92 -0.75 -6.11 6.15
N PHE A 93 -0.28 -5.87 4.93
CA PHE A 93 0.14 -4.54 4.49
C PHE A 93 -1.08 -3.64 4.22
N MET A 94 -0.96 -2.38 4.59
CA MET A 94 -1.99 -1.36 4.36
C MET A 94 -1.39 -0.18 3.61
N TYR A 95 -2.12 0.33 2.64
CA TYR A 95 -1.81 1.58 1.93
C TYR A 95 -3.07 2.38 1.71
N SER A 96 -3.06 3.67 2.05
CA SER A 96 -4.22 4.54 1.99
C SER A 96 -3.86 5.91 1.43
N ILE A 97 -4.79 6.50 0.68
CA ILE A 97 -4.68 7.87 0.15
C ILE A 97 -5.97 8.65 0.37
N PRO A 98 -5.91 9.97 0.62
CA PRO A 98 -7.10 10.79 0.75
C PRO A 98 -7.74 11.10 -0.61
N GLY A 99 -9.06 11.26 -0.65
CA GLY A 99 -9.76 11.66 -1.89
C GLY A 99 -9.75 13.17 -2.16
N HIS A 100 -9.71 13.97 -1.10
CA HIS A 100 -9.71 15.43 -1.19
C HIS A 100 -8.95 16.04 -0.01
N LYS A 101 -8.56 17.32 -0.12
CA LYS A 101 -8.10 18.14 0.99
C LYS A 101 -9.27 18.99 1.48
N TYR A 102 -9.63 18.85 2.75
CA TYR A 102 -10.79 19.51 3.33
C TYR A 102 -10.70 21.05 3.25
N SER A 103 -11.82 21.70 2.96
CA SER A 103 -11.89 23.17 2.86
C SER A 103 -11.51 23.89 4.15
N HIS A 104 -11.84 23.32 5.32
CA HIS A 104 -11.58 23.95 6.62
C HIS A 104 -10.10 24.02 7.01
N MET A 105 -9.23 23.40 6.21
CA MET A 105 -7.77 23.56 6.32
C MET A 105 -7.28 24.88 5.71
N PHE A 106 -8.19 25.64 5.08
CA PHE A 106 -7.92 26.91 4.43
C PHE A 106 -8.80 28.01 5.01
N GLU A 107 -8.36 29.25 4.86
CA GLU A 107 -9.07 30.47 5.25
C GLU A 107 -9.95 30.97 4.11
N TRP A 108 -11.25 31.07 4.38
CA TRP A 108 -12.25 31.51 3.41
C TRP A 108 -12.92 32.81 3.84
N GLU A 109 -12.93 33.79 2.93
CA GLU A 109 -13.66 35.03 3.08
C GLU A 109 -14.93 35.06 2.22
N LEU A 110 -16.01 35.62 2.77
CA LEU A 110 -17.24 35.86 2.03
C LEU A 110 -17.09 37.14 1.18
N VAL A 111 -17.22 37.04 -0.14
CA VAL A 111 -16.88 38.13 -1.06
C VAL A 111 -18.06 38.63 -1.90
N ASP A 112 -19.07 37.81 -2.14
CA ASP A 112 -20.22 38.19 -2.98
C ASP A 112 -21.46 37.34 -2.70
N ASP A 113 -22.55 37.64 -3.40
CA ASP A 113 -23.79 36.87 -3.45
C ASP A 113 -24.18 36.61 -4.91
N ALA A 114 -24.11 35.36 -5.34
CA ALA A 114 -24.48 34.91 -6.67
C ALA A 114 -25.95 34.47 -6.67
N ASN A 115 -26.87 35.37 -7.01
CA ASN A 115 -28.31 35.11 -7.05
C ASN A 115 -28.91 34.54 -5.74
N GLY A 116 -28.42 34.99 -4.58
CA GLY A 116 -28.83 34.51 -3.26
C GLY A 116 -27.99 33.37 -2.69
N TYR A 117 -26.92 32.97 -3.39
CA TYR A 117 -25.94 31.98 -2.93
C TYR A 117 -24.64 32.67 -2.49
N PRO A 118 -24.18 32.46 -1.25
CA PRO A 118 -22.92 33.01 -0.75
C PRO A 118 -21.73 32.56 -1.60
N VAL A 119 -20.91 33.53 -2.02
CA VAL A 119 -19.63 33.28 -2.73
C VAL A 119 -18.49 33.43 -1.76
N TRP A 120 -17.73 32.36 -1.56
CA TRP A 120 -16.53 32.33 -0.73
C TRP A 120 -15.29 32.36 -1.61
N LYS A 121 -14.24 33.01 -1.13
CA LYS A 121 -12.92 33.09 -1.77
C LYS A 121 -11.85 32.60 -0.80
N SER A 122 -10.89 31.84 -1.30
CA SER A 122 -9.70 31.43 -0.58
C SER A 122 -8.46 31.59 -1.47
N ILE A 123 -7.53 32.45 -1.02
CA ILE A 123 -6.25 32.68 -1.69
C ILE A 123 -5.27 31.55 -1.35
N ASP A 124 -5.31 31.04 -0.13
CA ASP A 124 -4.46 29.96 0.35
C ASP A 124 -4.79 28.62 -0.35
N ALA A 125 -6.08 28.27 -0.53
CA ALA A 125 -6.47 27.13 -1.36
C ALA A 125 -6.02 27.29 -2.81
N GLY A 126 -6.12 28.52 -3.36
CA GLY A 126 -5.61 28.83 -4.70
C GLY A 126 -4.09 28.69 -4.81
N SER A 127 -3.35 29.08 -3.77
CA SER A 127 -1.90 28.92 -3.72
C SER A 127 -1.45 27.46 -3.58
N ASP A 128 -2.19 26.65 -2.82
CA ASP A 128 -1.94 25.22 -2.60
C ASP A 128 -2.33 24.37 -3.83
N TRP A 129 -3.10 24.94 -4.76
CA TRP A 129 -3.48 24.27 -6.01
C TRP A 129 -2.29 23.91 -6.89
N LEU A 130 -1.22 24.70 -6.82
CA LEU A 130 0.01 24.49 -7.60
C LEU A 130 1.16 24.10 -6.68
N ARG A 131 1.91 23.06 -7.08
CA ARG A 131 3.16 22.67 -6.42
C ARG A 131 4.23 22.50 -7.50
N ASP A 132 5.33 23.24 -7.34
CA ASP A 132 6.44 23.27 -8.30
C ASP A 132 6.04 23.58 -9.76
N GLY A 133 4.90 24.24 -9.95
CA GLY A 133 4.36 24.62 -11.26
C GLY A 133 3.26 23.69 -11.78
N ASP A 134 3.03 22.55 -11.14
CA ASP A 134 2.04 21.55 -11.54
C ASP A 134 0.79 21.56 -10.65
N SER A 135 -0.34 21.16 -11.23
CA SER A 135 -1.64 21.10 -10.55
C SER A 135 -1.70 19.91 -9.58
N VAL A 136 -1.94 20.18 -8.29
CA VAL A 136 -2.11 19.16 -7.25
C VAL A 136 -3.54 18.61 -7.22
N PHE A 137 -4.52 19.45 -7.57
CA PHE A 137 -5.95 19.13 -7.56
C PHE A 137 -6.54 19.23 -8.97
N VAL A 138 -7.73 18.64 -9.16
CA VAL A 138 -8.44 18.64 -10.45
C VAL A 138 -9.86 19.16 -10.37
N ASP A 139 -10.46 19.19 -9.18
CA ASP A 139 -11.86 19.55 -8.99
C ASP A 139 -12.15 20.05 -7.56
N PHE A 140 -13.41 20.40 -7.31
CA PHE A 140 -13.93 20.69 -5.98
C PHE A 140 -15.12 19.79 -5.68
N VAL A 141 -15.13 19.13 -4.52
CA VAL A 141 -16.23 18.25 -4.09
C VAL A 141 -17.07 18.92 -3.01
N PHE A 142 -18.37 18.76 -3.10
CA PHE A 142 -19.36 19.22 -2.12
C PHE A 142 -20.10 18.02 -1.51
N ASN A 143 -20.79 18.27 -0.38
CA ASN A 143 -21.68 17.30 0.26
C ASN A 143 -21.02 15.94 0.60
N VAL A 144 -19.74 15.96 1.01
CA VAL A 144 -18.99 14.73 1.30
C VAL A 144 -19.56 14.00 2.52
N ILE A 145 -20.04 12.78 2.32
CA ILE A 145 -20.59 11.89 3.36
C ILE A 145 -20.17 10.46 3.04
N ASP A 146 -19.61 9.75 4.02
CA ASP A 146 -19.19 8.35 3.89
C ASP A 146 -18.33 8.13 2.62
N ASP A 147 -17.34 9.01 2.43
CA ASP A 147 -16.42 9.06 1.28
C ASP A 147 -17.04 9.28 -0.10
N LYS A 148 -18.35 9.52 -0.18
CA LYS A 148 -19.06 9.92 -1.40
C LYS A 148 -19.33 11.42 -1.40
N GLY A 149 -19.41 12.05 -2.58
CA GLY A 149 -19.65 13.48 -2.69
C GLY A 149 -20.00 13.89 -4.12
N ASP A 150 -20.46 15.13 -4.28
CA ASP A 150 -20.86 15.70 -5.55
C ASP A 150 -19.73 16.55 -6.12
N LEU A 151 -19.24 16.22 -7.31
CA LEU A 151 -18.31 17.10 -8.04
C LEU A 151 -19.03 18.41 -8.40
N GLY A 152 -18.37 19.53 -8.10
CA GLY A 152 -18.91 20.85 -8.34
C GLY A 152 -18.92 21.23 -9.83
N THR A 153 -19.81 22.15 -10.19
CA THR A 153 -19.81 22.70 -11.55
C THR A 153 -18.73 23.77 -11.70
N ARG A 154 -17.74 23.52 -12.57
CA ARG A 154 -16.65 24.46 -12.82
C ARG A 154 -17.09 25.59 -13.76
N PHE A 155 -16.78 26.83 -13.40
CA PHE A 155 -16.85 28.01 -14.27
C PHE A 155 -15.47 28.64 -14.47
N GLY A 156 -15.36 29.44 -15.53
CA GLY A 156 -14.14 30.22 -15.79
C GLY A 156 -13.99 31.42 -14.84
N SER A 157 -15.10 31.93 -14.29
CA SER A 157 -15.11 33.03 -13.32
C SER A 157 -16.29 32.90 -12.36
N TYR A 158 -16.09 33.33 -11.11
CA TYR A 158 -17.13 33.35 -10.08
C TYR A 158 -18.28 34.30 -10.43
N ALA A 159 -18.05 35.27 -11.31
CA ALA A 159 -19.07 36.20 -11.79
C ALA A 159 -20.18 35.51 -12.62
N ASP A 160 -19.90 34.32 -13.14
CA ASP A 160 -20.87 33.52 -13.91
C ASP A 160 -21.66 32.56 -13.02
N PHE A 161 -21.40 32.54 -11.71
CA PHE A 161 -22.15 31.71 -10.78
C PHE A 161 -23.63 32.13 -10.72
N ASP A 162 -24.50 31.13 -10.73
CA ASP A 162 -25.95 31.30 -10.70
C ASP A 162 -26.66 30.31 -9.77
N ASN A 163 -25.90 29.40 -9.12
CA ASN A 163 -26.40 28.34 -8.27
C ASN A 163 -25.39 27.99 -7.15
N PHE A 164 -25.77 27.08 -6.24
CA PHE A 164 -24.84 26.51 -5.25
C PHE A 164 -24.02 25.34 -5.84
N ASN A 165 -22.94 24.95 -5.14
CA ASN A 165 -22.00 23.89 -5.55
C ASN A 165 -21.30 24.17 -6.90
N GLN A 166 -20.97 25.43 -7.13
CA GLN A 166 -20.20 25.89 -8.28
C GLN A 166 -18.82 26.35 -7.79
N TRP A 167 -17.80 26.24 -8.65
CA TRP A 167 -16.45 26.65 -8.30
C TRP A 167 -15.68 27.24 -9.49
N SER A 168 -14.69 28.08 -9.20
CA SER A 168 -13.74 28.61 -10.18
C SER A 168 -12.33 28.68 -9.56
N LEU A 169 -11.33 28.60 -10.43
CA LEU A 169 -9.93 28.87 -10.12
C LEU A 169 -9.50 30.01 -11.04
N GLU A 170 -9.27 31.19 -10.48
CA GLU A 170 -8.93 32.39 -11.24
C GLU A 170 -8.00 33.31 -10.45
N GLU A 171 -7.30 34.20 -11.15
CA GLU A 171 -6.49 35.24 -10.52
C GLU A 171 -7.39 36.38 -10.02
N ASP A 172 -7.22 36.77 -8.76
CA ASP A 172 -7.91 37.92 -8.21
C ASP A 172 -7.37 39.26 -8.75
N GLU A 173 -8.02 40.38 -8.38
CA GLU A 173 -7.60 41.72 -8.83
C GLU A 173 -6.14 42.08 -8.43
N SER A 174 -5.58 41.39 -7.44
CA SER A 174 -4.20 41.58 -6.97
C SER A 174 -3.20 40.63 -7.64
N GLY A 175 -3.67 39.74 -8.52
CA GLY A 175 -2.86 38.74 -9.22
C GLY A 175 -2.59 37.48 -8.41
N ASN A 176 -3.35 37.22 -7.34
CA ASN A 176 -3.23 35.98 -6.58
C ASN A 176 -4.18 34.93 -7.16
N LEU A 177 -3.66 33.74 -7.46
CA LEU A 177 -4.48 32.59 -7.78
C LEU A 177 -5.39 32.26 -6.59
N SER A 178 -6.70 32.22 -6.81
CA SER A 178 -7.71 32.05 -5.76
C SER A 178 -8.77 31.03 -6.20
N ILE A 179 -9.29 30.28 -5.23
CA ILE A 179 -10.47 29.45 -5.41
C ILE A 179 -11.70 30.23 -4.98
N TYR A 180 -12.73 30.21 -5.81
CA TYR A 180 -14.05 30.70 -5.45
C TYR A 180 -15.05 29.55 -5.46
N ILE A 181 -15.98 29.53 -4.50
CA ILE A 181 -17.05 28.54 -4.41
C ILE A 181 -18.39 29.16 -4.04
N THR A 182 -19.48 28.51 -4.43
CA THR A 182 -20.83 28.83 -3.93
C THR A 182 -21.37 27.78 -2.99
N THR A 183 -22.00 28.22 -1.90
CA THR A 183 -22.68 27.32 -0.96
C THR A 183 -24.19 27.58 -0.93
N ILE A 184 -24.97 26.62 -0.43
CA ILE A 184 -26.43 26.75 -0.37
C ILE A 184 -26.89 27.87 0.57
N ASN A 185 -26.11 28.19 1.59
CA ASN A 185 -26.29 29.30 2.52
C ASN A 185 -25.02 29.50 3.37
N GLU A 186 -24.96 30.58 4.13
CA GLU A 186 -23.78 30.92 4.95
C GLU A 186 -23.52 29.94 6.11
N GLN A 187 -24.50 29.10 6.48
CA GLN A 187 -24.32 28.08 7.53
C GLN A 187 -23.53 26.88 7.02
N THR A 188 -23.61 26.59 5.72
CA THR A 188 -22.67 25.71 5.03
C THR A 188 -21.39 26.49 4.77
N ASN A 189 -20.59 26.66 5.83
CA ASN A 189 -19.39 27.49 5.83
C ASN A 189 -18.14 26.63 5.58
N PRO A 190 -17.32 26.94 4.56
CA PRO A 190 -16.15 26.14 4.20
C PRO A 190 -15.03 26.18 5.25
N ASN A 191 -15.04 27.13 6.19
CA ASN A 191 -14.09 27.21 7.29
C ASN A 191 -14.33 26.15 8.39
N PHE A 192 -15.39 25.35 8.30
CA PHE A 192 -15.72 24.33 9.31
C PHE A 192 -15.80 22.93 8.70
N GLN A 193 -15.46 21.91 9.50
CA GLN A 193 -15.51 20.51 9.07
C GLN A 193 -16.92 20.07 8.65
N GLU A 194 -17.95 20.66 9.26
CA GLU A 194 -19.35 20.48 8.92
C GLU A 194 -19.71 20.93 7.49
N GLY A 195 -18.85 21.73 6.85
CA GLY A 195 -18.96 22.12 5.45
C GLY A 195 -18.86 20.95 4.48
N ARG A 196 -18.18 19.84 4.85
CA ARG A 196 -18.12 18.57 4.09
C ARG A 196 -17.75 18.79 2.61
N MET A 197 -16.69 19.54 2.36
CA MET A 197 -16.27 19.91 1.02
C MET A 197 -14.75 20.11 0.94
N GLY A 198 -14.19 20.18 -0.26
CA GLY A 198 -12.77 20.46 -0.44
C GLY A 198 -12.21 20.21 -1.84
N LEU A 199 -10.89 20.35 -1.96
CA LEU A 199 -10.14 20.24 -3.21
C LEU A 199 -9.88 18.77 -3.55
N VAL A 200 -10.29 18.31 -4.72
CA VAL A 200 -10.25 16.89 -5.14
C VAL A 200 -8.88 16.55 -5.73
N TYR A 201 -8.27 15.49 -5.21
CA TYR A 201 -7.05 14.94 -5.81
C TYR A 201 -7.35 14.17 -7.12
N PRO A 202 -6.43 14.17 -8.10
CA PRO A 202 -6.63 13.54 -9.40
C PRO A 202 -7.14 12.08 -9.33
N TRP A 203 -6.58 11.28 -8.42
CA TRP A 203 -6.88 9.85 -8.30
C TRP A 203 -8.29 9.53 -7.77
N ALA A 204 -8.96 10.50 -7.16
CA ALA A 204 -10.30 10.36 -6.59
C ALA A 204 -11.42 10.72 -7.56
N LYS A 205 -11.09 11.29 -8.73
CA LYS A 205 -12.04 11.56 -9.81
C LYS A 205 -11.93 10.44 -10.85
N ARG A 206 -12.97 9.62 -10.99
CA ARG A 206 -12.97 8.44 -11.88
C ARG A 206 -14.25 8.37 -12.71
N ALA A 207 -14.18 7.66 -13.83
CA ALA A 207 -15.37 7.35 -14.61
C ALA A 207 -16.41 6.62 -13.74
N LYS A 208 -17.68 6.91 -13.98
CA LYS A 208 -18.80 6.37 -13.21
C LYS A 208 -18.92 4.86 -13.41
N PHE A 209 -19.09 4.13 -12.31
CA PHE A 209 -19.36 2.69 -12.36
C PHE A 209 -20.70 2.40 -13.03
N VAL A 210 -20.72 1.38 -13.89
CA VAL A 210 -21.91 0.94 -14.62
C VAL A 210 -22.42 -0.37 -14.07
N GLU A 211 -21.59 -1.43 -14.13
CA GLU A 211 -21.96 -2.76 -13.65
C GLU A 211 -20.72 -3.64 -13.43
N ARG A 212 -20.91 -4.74 -12.66
CA ARG A 212 -19.97 -5.85 -12.56
C ARG A 212 -20.62 -7.09 -13.14
N ASP A 213 -20.11 -7.55 -14.28
CA ASP A 213 -20.56 -8.81 -14.87
C ASP A 213 -19.95 -9.99 -14.08
N PRO A 214 -20.74 -10.88 -13.49
CA PRO A 214 -20.22 -12.01 -12.71
C PRO A 214 -19.42 -13.03 -13.55
N GLU A 215 -19.50 -13.01 -14.88
CA GLU A 215 -18.71 -13.86 -15.77
C GLU A 215 -17.28 -13.34 -16.01
N VAL A 216 -17.05 -12.04 -15.80
CA VAL A 216 -15.72 -11.41 -15.90
C VAL A 216 -15.30 -10.83 -14.55
N LEU A 217 -14.04 -10.98 -14.16
CA LEU A 217 -13.59 -10.57 -12.83
C LEU A 217 -13.37 -9.05 -12.68
N TYR A 218 -13.97 -8.21 -13.54
CA TYR A 218 -13.72 -6.77 -13.58
C TYR A 218 -14.98 -5.93 -13.78
N ASP A 219 -14.85 -4.65 -13.46
CA ASP A 219 -15.93 -3.66 -13.46
C ASP A 219 -15.98 -2.88 -14.76
N PHE A 220 -17.19 -2.51 -15.18
CA PHE A 220 -17.41 -1.63 -16.33
C PHE A 220 -17.68 -0.20 -15.84
N TYR A 221 -17.12 0.76 -16.58
CA TYR A 221 -17.25 2.18 -16.31
C TYR A 221 -17.78 2.94 -17.54
N ASP A 222 -18.40 4.08 -17.29
CA ASP A 222 -18.99 4.96 -18.30
C ASP A 222 -17.92 5.90 -18.90
N TYR A 223 -17.16 5.37 -19.86
CA TYR A 223 -16.13 6.10 -20.62
C TYR A 223 -16.70 6.99 -21.75
N GLY A 224 -17.96 7.39 -21.63
CA GLY A 224 -18.59 8.27 -22.61
C GLY A 224 -18.72 7.67 -24.03
N PRO A 225 -19.06 8.52 -25.01
CA PRO A 225 -19.29 8.12 -26.39
C PRO A 225 -18.10 7.50 -27.15
N ASP A 226 -16.86 7.88 -26.85
CA ASP A 226 -15.68 7.34 -27.54
C ASP A 226 -15.22 5.98 -26.98
N ALA A 227 -15.68 5.63 -25.77
CA ALA A 227 -15.35 4.42 -25.02
C ALA A 227 -13.84 4.29 -24.73
N ILE A 228 -13.13 5.40 -24.65
CA ILE A 228 -11.71 5.48 -24.32
C ILE A 228 -11.61 6.02 -22.89
N PRO A 229 -10.99 5.30 -21.95
CA PRO A 229 -10.87 5.77 -20.59
C PRO A 229 -9.96 6.99 -20.48
N TRP A 230 -10.26 7.86 -19.51
CA TRP A 230 -9.50 9.06 -19.15
C TRP A 230 -9.54 10.19 -20.19
N THR A 231 -10.69 10.36 -20.85
CA THR A 231 -10.95 11.44 -21.82
C THR A 231 -11.91 12.49 -21.24
N GLU A 232 -12.05 13.63 -21.92
CA GLU A 232 -12.91 14.72 -21.46
C GLU A 232 -14.41 14.36 -21.49
N ASP A 233 -14.82 13.36 -22.29
CA ASP A 233 -16.21 12.91 -22.42
C ASP A 233 -16.61 11.80 -21.44
N ASP A 234 -15.67 11.30 -20.63
CA ASP A 234 -15.95 10.41 -19.51
C ASP A 234 -16.98 11.01 -18.55
N ASN A 235 -17.86 10.14 -18.02
CA ASN A 235 -18.82 10.55 -17.01
C ASN A 235 -18.17 10.47 -15.62
N TRP A 236 -17.61 11.58 -15.15
CA TRP A 236 -16.82 11.63 -13.92
C TRP A 236 -17.66 11.62 -12.64
N GLU A 237 -17.20 10.87 -11.65
CA GLU A 237 -17.73 10.80 -10.29
C GLU A 237 -16.59 10.86 -9.26
N TYR A 238 -16.91 11.30 -8.05
CA TYR A 238 -15.97 11.34 -6.94
C TYR A 238 -16.01 10.04 -6.12
N TYR A 239 -14.86 9.40 -5.96
CA TYR A 239 -14.73 8.08 -5.35
C TYR A 239 -14.22 8.08 -3.91
N GLY A 240 -13.80 9.23 -3.38
CA GLY A 240 -13.35 9.29 -1.99
C GLY A 240 -11.89 8.90 -1.77
N ALA A 241 -11.56 8.74 -0.48
CA ALA A 241 -10.31 8.10 -0.07
C ALA A 241 -10.30 6.62 -0.47
N SER A 242 -9.13 6.06 -0.73
CA SER A 242 -8.95 4.62 -0.95
C SER A 242 -8.02 4.05 0.11
N SER A 243 -8.30 2.83 0.55
CA SER A 243 -7.45 2.06 1.46
C SER A 243 -7.42 0.62 0.98
N ASN A 244 -6.22 0.11 0.74
CA ASN A 244 -5.99 -1.26 0.28
C ASN A 244 -5.53 -2.13 1.44
N GLU A 245 -6.19 -3.26 1.64
CA GLU A 245 -5.89 -4.21 2.70
C GLU A 245 -6.25 -5.67 2.32
N SER A 246 -5.84 -6.65 3.14
CA SER A 246 -6.06 -8.08 2.86
C SER A 246 -6.69 -8.92 3.98
N TRP A 247 -6.96 -8.32 5.13
CA TRP A 247 -7.46 -9.01 6.32
C TRP A 247 -8.98 -8.92 6.49
N PHE A 248 -9.61 -7.77 6.24
CA PHE A 248 -11.02 -7.53 6.57
C PHE A 248 -12.03 -8.13 5.58
N THR A 249 -11.58 -9.06 4.74
CA THR A 249 -12.46 -9.87 3.91
C THR A 249 -13.28 -10.87 4.73
N ARG A 250 -14.45 -11.21 4.20
CA ARG A 250 -15.35 -12.27 4.69
C ARG A 250 -15.44 -13.45 3.73
N ALA A 251 -14.72 -13.40 2.61
CA ALA A 251 -14.59 -14.51 1.69
C ALA A 251 -13.58 -15.51 2.27
N SER A 252 -13.94 -16.79 2.33
CA SER A 252 -13.09 -17.82 2.94
C SER A 252 -11.77 -18.05 2.21
N ASP A 253 -11.71 -17.70 0.93
CA ASP A 253 -10.52 -17.77 0.09
C ASP A 253 -9.84 -16.41 -0.09
N ASN A 254 -10.29 -15.37 0.61
CA ASN A 254 -9.80 -14.00 0.46
C ASN A 254 -9.78 -13.52 -1.00
N ALA A 255 -10.68 -14.01 -1.86
CA ALA A 255 -10.62 -13.71 -3.30
C ALA A 255 -10.93 -12.26 -3.66
N ASN A 256 -11.51 -11.52 -2.73
CA ASN A 256 -11.83 -10.10 -2.86
C ASN A 256 -10.95 -9.22 -1.96
N SER A 257 -9.80 -9.70 -1.49
CA SER A 257 -8.80 -8.82 -0.87
C SER A 257 -8.25 -7.84 -1.89
N ASP A 258 -7.89 -6.63 -1.45
CA ASP A 258 -7.42 -5.58 -2.34
C ASP A 258 -6.05 -5.92 -2.93
N TRP A 259 -5.18 -6.48 -2.09
CA TRP A 259 -3.92 -7.03 -2.54
C TRP A 259 -4.09 -8.45 -3.09
N GLN A 260 -3.49 -8.66 -4.25
CA GLN A 260 -3.39 -9.95 -4.91
C GLN A 260 -1.97 -10.16 -5.43
N PRO A 261 -1.55 -11.40 -5.69
CA PRO A 261 -0.23 -11.65 -6.27
C PRO A 261 -0.01 -10.85 -7.54
N LYS A 262 1.25 -10.43 -7.75
CA LYS A 262 1.61 -9.76 -8.99
C LYS A 262 1.27 -10.62 -10.20
N TYR A 263 0.85 -9.96 -11.28
CA TYR A 263 0.49 -10.64 -12.52
C TYR A 263 1.68 -11.46 -13.00
N ARG A 264 1.43 -12.74 -13.29
CA ARG A 264 2.45 -13.74 -13.64
C ARG A 264 3.47 -14.00 -12.52
N ALA A 265 3.10 -13.85 -11.25
CA ALA A 265 3.99 -14.17 -10.12
C ALA A 265 4.57 -15.59 -10.22
N ARG A 266 3.81 -16.57 -10.72
CA ARG A 266 4.31 -17.95 -10.91
C ARG A 266 5.42 -18.11 -11.97
N GLU A 267 5.73 -17.05 -12.70
CA GLU A 267 6.78 -16.96 -13.71
C GLU A 267 7.87 -15.97 -13.29
N LEU A 268 7.50 -14.91 -12.56
CA LEU A 268 8.37 -13.78 -12.24
C LEU A 268 8.94 -13.80 -10.83
N THR A 269 8.24 -14.38 -9.85
CA THR A 269 8.63 -14.31 -8.43
C THR A 269 8.88 -15.66 -7.81
N HIS A 270 8.35 -16.73 -8.39
CA HIS A 270 8.58 -18.10 -7.94
C HIS A 270 8.41 -19.09 -9.09
N SER A 271 8.88 -20.32 -8.88
CA SER A 271 8.76 -21.43 -9.82
C SER A 271 7.42 -22.15 -9.66
N SER A 272 6.76 -22.48 -10.76
CA SER A 272 5.62 -23.40 -10.77
C SER A 272 5.99 -24.88 -10.90
N ASP A 273 7.30 -25.21 -10.91
CA ASP A 273 7.76 -26.59 -11.12
C ASP A 273 7.60 -27.48 -9.88
N PHE A 274 7.50 -26.87 -8.69
CA PHE A 274 7.46 -27.57 -7.41
C PHE A 274 6.35 -27.05 -6.52
N SER A 275 5.80 -27.92 -5.68
CA SER A 275 4.87 -27.51 -4.62
C SER A 275 5.56 -27.38 -3.26
N ILE A 276 4.86 -26.78 -2.30
CA ILE A 276 5.32 -26.70 -0.92
C ILE A 276 5.50 -28.10 -0.30
N GLY A 277 4.65 -29.07 -0.65
CA GLY A 277 4.77 -30.44 -0.16
C GLY A 277 6.02 -31.14 -0.68
N GLU A 278 6.42 -30.90 -1.92
CA GLU A 278 7.64 -31.49 -2.49
C GLU A 278 8.92 -30.93 -1.86
N ILE A 279 8.93 -29.65 -1.47
CA ILE A 279 10.09 -29.00 -0.84
C ILE A 279 10.12 -29.24 0.69
N PHE A 280 8.98 -29.10 1.37
CA PHE A 280 8.90 -29.05 2.83
C PHE A 280 8.15 -30.22 3.49
N GLY A 281 7.46 -31.06 2.72
CA GLY A 281 6.59 -32.11 3.26
C GLY A 281 7.32 -33.20 4.05
N ASP A 282 8.59 -33.44 3.76
CA ASP A 282 9.46 -34.34 4.54
C ASP A 282 10.42 -33.58 5.48
N ALA A 283 10.51 -32.25 5.35
CA ALA A 283 11.46 -31.40 6.06
C ALA A 283 10.84 -30.60 7.22
N SER A 284 9.50 -30.58 7.33
CA SER A 284 8.78 -29.83 8.35
C SER A 284 7.53 -30.58 8.84
N ASP A 285 7.08 -30.26 10.05
CA ASP A 285 5.82 -30.80 10.61
C ASP A 285 4.58 -29.95 10.22
N PHE A 286 4.77 -28.90 9.40
CA PHE A 286 3.74 -27.90 9.10
C PHE A 286 3.04 -28.11 7.75
N THR A 287 3.52 -29.08 6.98
CA THR A 287 2.93 -29.50 5.70
C THR A 287 3.19 -30.99 5.50
N ASP A 288 2.56 -31.59 4.49
CA ASP A 288 2.80 -32.97 4.08
C ASP A 288 3.24 -33.04 2.62
N SER A 289 3.86 -34.16 2.23
CA SER A 289 4.39 -34.34 0.87
C SER A 289 3.34 -34.33 -0.25
N GLY A 290 2.06 -34.35 0.10
CA GLY A 290 0.93 -34.20 -0.82
C GLY A 290 0.38 -32.79 -0.94
N ASP A 291 0.89 -31.79 -0.20
CA ASP A 291 0.42 -30.40 -0.28
C ASP A 291 0.73 -29.81 -1.67
N PRO A 292 -0.31 -29.52 -2.49
CA PRO A 292 -0.13 -29.07 -3.87
C PRO A 292 0.09 -27.57 -3.98
N TYR A 293 0.11 -26.82 -2.88
CA TYR A 293 0.18 -25.37 -2.92
C TYR A 293 1.51 -24.90 -3.54
N PRO A 294 1.52 -23.88 -4.44
CA PRO A 294 2.75 -23.35 -5.01
C PRO A 294 3.70 -22.79 -3.94
N VAL A 295 5.00 -22.95 -4.15
CA VAL A 295 6.04 -22.52 -3.20
C VAL A 295 6.68 -21.21 -3.65
N LEU A 296 6.80 -20.25 -2.72
CA LEU A 296 7.54 -18.99 -2.95
C LEU A 296 9.04 -19.26 -3.13
N ALA A 297 9.76 -18.31 -3.75
CA ALA A 297 11.20 -18.40 -3.89
C ALA A 297 11.89 -18.31 -2.51
N HIS A 298 12.63 -19.35 -2.13
CA HIS A 298 13.46 -19.39 -0.93
C HIS A 298 14.94 -19.35 -1.32
N SER A 299 15.75 -18.53 -0.64
CA SER A 299 17.19 -18.41 -0.94
C SER A 299 17.95 -19.74 -0.82
N ASN A 300 17.49 -20.65 0.04
CA ASN A 300 18.12 -21.95 0.27
C ASN A 300 17.72 -23.03 -0.75
N PHE A 301 16.69 -22.78 -1.56
CA PHE A 301 16.14 -23.74 -2.50
C PHE A 301 16.05 -23.12 -3.88
N SER A 302 17.15 -23.15 -4.62
CA SER A 302 17.20 -22.56 -5.96
C SER A 302 16.13 -23.10 -6.91
N ASP A 303 15.65 -24.34 -6.69
CA ASP A 303 14.56 -24.95 -7.46
C ASP A 303 13.22 -24.20 -7.37
N THR A 304 13.04 -23.40 -6.32
CA THR A 304 11.85 -22.55 -6.12
C THR A 304 11.94 -21.22 -6.86
N TRP A 305 13.09 -20.89 -7.43
CA TRP A 305 13.31 -19.61 -8.11
C TRP A 305 12.69 -19.59 -9.52
N PRO A 306 12.21 -18.42 -9.98
CA PRO A 306 11.75 -18.22 -11.35
C PRO A 306 12.87 -18.49 -12.35
N LYS A 307 12.49 -18.65 -13.62
CA LYS A 307 13.42 -18.92 -14.73
C LYS A 307 13.47 -17.74 -15.69
N GLU A 308 14.67 -17.28 -15.98
CA GLU A 308 14.92 -16.22 -16.97
C GLU A 308 15.68 -16.78 -18.17
N TYR A 309 15.35 -16.28 -19.35
CA TYR A 309 16.06 -16.67 -20.57
C TYR A 309 17.40 -15.96 -20.65
N ASN A 310 18.49 -16.72 -20.64
CA ASN A 310 19.83 -16.18 -20.82
C ASN A 310 20.19 -16.21 -22.32
N PRO A 311 20.27 -15.05 -23.02
CA PRO A 311 20.53 -15.02 -24.46
C PRO A 311 21.96 -15.43 -24.82
N VAL A 312 22.88 -15.45 -23.87
CA VAL A 312 24.29 -15.85 -24.09
C VAL A 312 24.42 -17.37 -24.11
N THR A 313 23.74 -18.05 -23.19
CA THR A 313 23.76 -19.53 -23.09
C THR A 313 22.67 -20.17 -23.96
N GLY A 314 21.59 -19.45 -24.24
CA GLY A 314 20.42 -19.94 -24.96
C GLY A 314 19.52 -20.85 -24.11
N GLU A 315 19.71 -20.83 -22.79
CA GLU A 315 18.98 -21.67 -21.82
C GLU A 315 18.18 -20.81 -20.84
N TYR A 316 17.17 -21.42 -20.22
CA TYR A 316 16.46 -20.81 -19.10
C TYR A 316 17.16 -21.16 -17.80
N GLU A 317 17.62 -20.15 -17.09
CA GLU A 317 18.39 -20.28 -15.86
C GLU A 317 17.56 -19.79 -14.67
N ARG A 318 17.76 -20.41 -13.51
CA ARG A 318 17.06 -20.01 -12.28
C ARG A 318 17.74 -18.79 -11.69
N VAL A 319 16.97 -17.73 -11.41
CA VAL A 319 17.49 -16.46 -10.91
C VAL A 319 16.78 -16.08 -9.61
N TRP A 320 17.55 -15.71 -8.58
CA TRP A 320 17.00 -15.23 -7.32
C TRP A 320 16.24 -13.91 -7.58
N PRO A 321 14.94 -13.83 -7.25
CA PRO A 321 14.15 -12.64 -7.53
C PRO A 321 14.22 -11.58 -6.42
N GLY A 322 14.79 -11.93 -5.27
CA GLY A 322 14.95 -11.02 -4.14
C GLY A 322 16.28 -10.26 -4.14
N TRP A 323 16.56 -9.62 -3.01
CA TRP A 323 17.74 -8.80 -2.81
C TRP A 323 18.92 -9.62 -2.30
N TRP A 324 20.12 -9.07 -2.48
CA TRP A 324 21.35 -9.63 -1.94
C TRP A 324 21.82 -8.82 -0.74
N ALA A 325 22.63 -9.43 0.12
CA ALA A 325 23.19 -8.70 1.24
C ALA A 325 24.07 -7.54 0.77
N GLU A 326 23.89 -6.39 1.40
CA GLU A 326 24.68 -5.21 1.10
C GLU A 326 26.07 -5.23 1.74
N VAL A 327 27.01 -4.57 1.07
CA VAL A 327 28.39 -4.39 1.52
C VAL A 327 28.69 -2.91 1.66
N PHE A 328 29.20 -2.52 2.83
CA PHE A 328 29.64 -1.15 3.06
C PHE A 328 30.93 -0.85 2.27
N ASP A 329 30.91 0.21 1.48
CA ASP A 329 32.07 0.75 0.80
C ASP A 329 32.11 2.28 0.88
N SER A 330 33.03 2.79 1.69
CA SER A 330 33.26 4.23 1.86
C SER A 330 33.78 4.94 0.61
N SER A 331 34.11 4.22 -0.47
CA SER A 331 34.62 4.77 -1.73
C SER A 331 33.53 5.03 -2.78
N LEU A 332 32.27 4.64 -2.51
CA LEU A 332 31.14 4.92 -3.37
C LEU A 332 30.92 6.43 -3.54
N ALA A 333 30.40 6.82 -4.72
CA ALA A 333 30.03 8.20 -4.97
C ALA A 333 28.81 8.58 -4.12
N GLY A 334 28.82 9.76 -3.50
CA GLY A 334 27.74 10.21 -2.60
C GLY A 334 27.97 9.83 -1.14
N CYS A 335 28.63 8.69 -0.88
CA CYS A 335 28.91 8.21 0.47
C CYS A 335 29.68 9.22 1.35
N SER A 336 29.10 9.56 2.51
CA SER A 336 29.69 10.39 3.56
C SER A 336 30.72 9.66 4.44
N GLY A 337 30.87 8.34 4.26
CA GLY A 337 31.69 7.45 5.09
C GLY A 337 31.00 7.05 6.41
N ASN A 338 29.76 7.48 6.64
CA ASN A 338 28.95 7.07 7.77
C ASN A 338 28.19 5.78 7.44
N ARG A 339 28.08 4.84 8.37
CA ARG A 339 27.30 3.60 8.18
C ARG A 339 25.80 3.81 8.15
N LYS A 340 25.33 4.97 8.61
CA LYS A 340 23.93 5.40 8.53
C LYS A 340 23.57 6.05 7.19
N ASP A 341 24.53 6.14 6.28
CA ASP A 341 24.35 6.72 4.96
C ASP A 341 24.15 5.60 3.97
N ASP A 342 22.96 5.54 3.36
CA ASP A 342 22.56 4.46 2.47
C ASP A 342 23.39 4.48 1.17
N ASP A 343 23.90 5.66 0.75
CA ASP A 343 24.81 5.81 -0.40
C ASP A 343 26.18 5.10 -0.19
N CYS A 344 26.46 4.64 1.04
CA CYS A 344 27.66 3.88 1.38
C CYS A 344 27.48 2.36 1.27
N TRP A 345 26.30 1.88 0.89
CA TRP A 345 25.98 0.47 0.79
C TRP A 345 25.61 0.10 -0.66
N TYR A 346 25.99 -1.10 -1.09
CA TYR A 346 25.61 -1.64 -2.39
C TYR A 346 25.35 -3.14 -2.28
N GLU A 347 24.42 -3.65 -3.08
CA GLU A 347 24.11 -5.08 -3.14
C GLU A 347 25.23 -5.86 -3.84
N ASN A 348 25.79 -6.88 -3.16
CA ASN A 348 26.81 -7.76 -3.74
C ASN A 348 26.17 -9.01 -4.35
N VAL A 349 25.65 -8.84 -5.57
CA VAL A 349 24.90 -9.88 -6.30
C VAL A 349 25.68 -11.19 -6.42
N GLY A 350 25.07 -12.29 -6.01
CA GLY A 350 25.63 -13.64 -6.12
C GLY A 350 26.61 -14.05 -5.02
N ASP A 351 26.97 -13.15 -4.09
CA ASP A 351 27.92 -13.45 -3.01
C ASP A 351 27.22 -14.06 -1.78
N ARG A 352 26.27 -13.32 -1.19
CA ARG A 352 25.61 -13.72 0.07
C ARG A 352 24.17 -13.22 0.14
N PHE A 353 23.29 -14.09 0.60
CA PHE A 353 21.92 -13.75 0.97
C PHE A 353 21.86 -12.96 2.29
N ILE A 354 20.73 -12.29 2.55
CA ILE A 354 20.59 -11.38 3.68
C ILE A 354 20.62 -12.18 4.99
N SER A 355 19.88 -13.28 5.07
CA SER A 355 19.75 -14.13 6.26
C SER A 355 20.05 -15.61 6.01
N ASP A 356 19.74 -16.46 6.99
CA ASP A 356 19.88 -17.91 6.85
C ASP A 356 18.79 -18.52 5.97
N THR A 357 17.63 -17.85 5.87
CA THR A 357 16.59 -18.16 4.89
C THR A 357 15.79 -16.90 4.61
N ASP A 358 15.83 -16.51 3.34
CA ASP A 358 15.12 -15.38 2.78
C ASP A 358 14.02 -15.89 1.86
N VAL A 359 12.86 -15.25 1.88
CA VAL A 359 11.72 -15.60 1.04
C VAL A 359 11.16 -14.36 0.39
N TYR A 360 11.16 -14.35 -0.93
CA TYR A 360 10.70 -13.22 -1.73
C TYR A 360 9.22 -13.35 -2.09
N MET A 361 8.51 -12.23 -2.07
CA MET A 361 7.09 -12.12 -2.43
C MET A 361 6.75 -10.76 -3.02
N GLU A 362 5.77 -10.72 -3.92
CA GLU A 362 5.30 -9.50 -4.56
C GLU A 362 3.79 -9.56 -4.79
N PHE A 363 3.12 -8.46 -4.48
CA PHE A 363 1.69 -8.29 -4.66
C PHE A 363 1.35 -6.86 -5.08
N ASP A 364 0.20 -6.69 -5.70
CA ASP A 364 -0.29 -5.39 -6.14
C ASP A 364 -1.81 -5.31 -6.04
N ASP A 365 -2.33 -4.13 -6.31
CA ASP A 365 -3.73 -3.78 -6.10
C ASP A 365 -4.57 -3.70 -7.36
N ARG A 366 -4.12 -4.30 -8.48
CA ARG A 366 -4.85 -4.24 -9.75
C ARG A 366 -6.28 -4.80 -9.68
N TRP A 367 -6.55 -5.62 -8.66
CA TRP A 367 -7.83 -6.27 -8.40
C TRP A 367 -8.61 -5.63 -7.25
N ALA A 368 -8.19 -4.47 -6.73
CA ALA A 368 -8.79 -3.85 -5.56
C ALA A 368 -10.29 -3.51 -5.73
N HIS A 369 -10.78 -3.31 -6.95
CA HIS A 369 -12.21 -3.14 -7.20
C HIS A 369 -13.03 -4.36 -6.72
N GLN A 370 -12.46 -5.58 -6.70
CA GLN A 370 -13.15 -6.78 -6.21
C GLN A 370 -13.58 -6.67 -4.74
N GLY A 371 -12.88 -5.88 -3.92
CA GLY A 371 -13.25 -5.59 -2.54
C GLY A 371 -14.56 -4.79 -2.40
N ASN A 372 -15.02 -4.16 -3.48
CA ASN A 372 -16.28 -3.42 -3.49
C ASN A 372 -17.48 -4.37 -3.51
N TYR A 373 -18.39 -4.18 -2.57
CA TYR A 373 -19.71 -4.79 -2.60
C TYR A 373 -20.62 -4.03 -3.57
N VAL A 374 -21.19 -4.77 -4.52
CA VAL A 374 -22.14 -4.25 -5.51
C VAL A 374 -23.56 -4.66 -5.10
N SER A 375 -24.46 -3.68 -5.03
CA SER A 375 -25.87 -3.92 -4.73
C SER A 375 -26.57 -4.62 -5.89
N THR A 376 -27.10 -5.83 -5.64
CA THR A 376 -27.85 -6.63 -6.63
C THR A 376 -29.14 -5.98 -7.15
N ALA A 377 -29.61 -4.90 -6.52
CA ALA A 377 -30.87 -4.25 -6.86
C ALA A 377 -30.73 -3.04 -7.80
N GLY A 378 -29.52 -2.69 -8.25
CA GLY A 378 -29.32 -1.54 -9.12
C GLY A 378 -27.89 -1.27 -9.60
N ASP A 379 -26.96 -2.22 -9.44
CA ASP A 379 -25.55 -2.07 -9.85
C ASP A 379 -24.90 -0.80 -9.30
N GLU A 380 -25.06 -0.61 -7.99
CA GLU A 380 -24.47 0.52 -7.26
C GLU A 380 -23.43 0.01 -6.26
N TYR A 381 -22.29 0.71 -6.18
CA TYR A 381 -21.30 0.45 -5.15
C TYR A 381 -21.83 0.81 -3.75
N VAL A 382 -21.70 -0.13 -2.82
CA VAL A 382 -21.93 0.10 -1.39
C VAL A 382 -20.70 0.78 -0.78
N ASN A 383 -19.51 0.34 -1.17
CA ASN A 383 -18.21 0.91 -0.84
C ASN A 383 -17.38 1.17 -2.12
N THR A 384 -16.50 2.17 -2.09
CA THR A 384 -15.77 2.69 -3.25
C THR A 384 -14.25 2.64 -3.06
N GLY A 385 -13.68 1.45 -2.99
CA GLY A 385 -12.24 1.22 -3.18
C GLY A 385 -11.86 1.20 -4.66
N TYR A 386 -10.62 1.49 -5.00
CA TYR A 386 -10.17 1.49 -6.39
C TYR A 386 -8.66 1.23 -6.52
N PRO A 387 -8.20 0.57 -7.62
CA PRO A 387 -6.78 0.35 -7.86
C PRO A 387 -6.01 1.66 -7.94
N LEU A 388 -4.91 1.71 -7.20
CA LEU A 388 -3.93 2.79 -7.12
C LEU A 388 -2.68 2.49 -7.96
N GLY A 389 -2.53 1.28 -8.50
CA GLY A 389 -1.33 0.94 -9.26
C GLY A 389 -0.11 0.81 -8.36
N ILE A 390 -0.31 0.37 -7.12
CA ILE A 390 0.76 0.19 -6.15
C ILE A 390 1.20 -1.27 -6.17
N THR A 391 2.50 -1.47 -6.30
CA THR A 391 3.13 -2.78 -6.19
C THR A 391 4.01 -2.80 -4.95
N VAL A 392 3.92 -3.87 -4.17
CA VAL A 392 4.67 -4.05 -2.95
C VAL A 392 5.54 -5.29 -3.09
N ARG A 393 6.85 -5.09 -2.99
CA ARG A 393 7.86 -6.15 -2.96
C ARG A 393 8.30 -6.34 -1.54
N MET A 394 8.37 -7.60 -1.11
CA MET A 394 8.83 -7.93 0.22
C MET A 394 9.77 -9.12 0.22
N GLU A 395 10.68 -9.10 1.18
CA GLU A 395 11.54 -10.23 1.49
C GLU A 395 11.49 -10.47 2.99
N ALA A 396 11.08 -11.66 3.39
CA ALA A 396 11.04 -12.06 4.77
C ALA A 396 12.31 -12.84 5.12
N HIS A 397 12.91 -12.52 6.26
CA HIS A 397 14.21 -13.00 6.67
C HIS A 397 14.12 -13.72 8.01
N SER A 398 14.80 -14.87 8.12
CA SER A 398 14.89 -15.65 9.36
C SER A 398 16.33 -16.06 9.66
N TYR A 399 16.69 -16.03 10.94
CA TYR A 399 18.06 -16.24 11.39
C TYR A 399 18.12 -17.35 12.45
N GLY A 400 19.13 -18.22 12.36
CA GLY A 400 19.45 -19.23 13.36
C GLY A 400 20.41 -18.75 14.46
N VAL A 401 20.92 -17.50 14.36
CA VAL A 401 21.88 -16.95 15.32
C VAL A 401 21.21 -16.48 16.61
N SER A 402 21.85 -16.73 17.76
CA SER A 402 21.22 -16.58 19.09
C SER A 402 20.70 -15.17 19.45
N PHE A 403 21.16 -14.12 18.77
CA PHE A 403 20.67 -12.75 19.03
C PHE A 403 19.49 -12.35 18.14
N ALA A 404 19.15 -13.16 17.13
CA ALA A 404 18.08 -12.90 16.17
C ALA A 404 17.16 -14.12 15.95
N GLU A 405 17.40 -15.25 16.61
CA GLU A 405 16.60 -16.48 16.47
C GLU A 405 15.14 -16.33 16.91
N ASP A 406 14.85 -15.30 17.70
CA ASP A 406 13.50 -14.97 18.20
C ASP A 406 12.86 -13.80 17.41
N ILE A 407 13.39 -13.46 16.22
CA ILE A 407 13.01 -12.27 15.46
C ILE A 407 12.77 -12.65 14.00
N MET A 408 11.72 -12.08 13.40
CA MET A 408 11.48 -12.11 11.97
C MET A 408 11.66 -10.69 11.44
N PHE A 409 12.42 -10.55 10.36
CA PHE A 409 12.57 -9.26 9.67
C PHE A 409 11.84 -9.32 8.33
N ILE A 410 11.21 -8.23 7.95
CA ILE A 410 10.55 -8.09 6.65
C ILE A 410 11.04 -6.78 6.02
N THR A 411 11.74 -6.91 4.90
CA THR A 411 12.11 -5.77 4.07
C THR A 411 10.99 -5.49 3.08
N VAL A 412 10.63 -4.23 2.89
CA VAL A 412 9.47 -3.78 2.13
C VAL A 412 9.88 -2.67 1.19
N ARG A 413 9.61 -2.85 -0.11
CA ARG A 413 9.70 -1.79 -1.11
C ARG A 413 8.31 -1.54 -1.68
N VAL A 414 7.87 -0.28 -1.63
CA VAL A 414 6.58 0.14 -2.18
C VAL A 414 6.87 0.94 -3.45
N LEU A 415 6.28 0.50 -4.56
CA LEU A 415 6.47 1.07 -5.89
C LEU A 415 5.15 1.64 -6.39
N ASN A 416 5.23 2.87 -6.90
CA ASN A 416 4.16 3.45 -7.70
C ASN A 416 4.33 3.02 -9.16
N GLU A 417 3.56 2.01 -9.59
CA GLU A 417 3.49 1.52 -10.96
C GLU A 417 2.21 2.01 -11.66
N SER A 418 1.56 3.09 -11.18
CA SER A 418 0.33 3.62 -11.76
C SER A 418 0.52 4.20 -13.17
N GLY A 419 1.74 4.61 -13.52
CA GLY A 419 2.09 5.20 -14.82
C GLY A 419 3.27 4.50 -15.49
N ASP A 420 3.43 4.75 -16.78
CA ASP A 420 4.59 4.36 -17.57
C ASP A 420 5.83 5.12 -17.06
N TYR A 421 6.94 4.43 -16.81
CA TYR A 421 8.18 5.05 -16.30
C TYR A 421 9.42 4.46 -16.96
N ILE A 422 10.55 5.14 -16.80
CA ILE A 422 11.86 4.60 -17.17
C ILE A 422 12.56 4.21 -15.87
N ASN A 423 12.97 2.95 -15.76
CA ASN A 423 13.67 2.46 -14.57
C ASN A 423 15.12 2.97 -14.52
N GLU A 424 15.83 2.65 -13.43
CA GLU A 424 17.22 3.09 -13.20
C GLU A 424 18.19 2.61 -14.30
N ASP A 425 17.87 1.50 -14.97
CA ASP A 425 18.65 0.94 -16.09
C ASP A 425 18.36 1.61 -17.44
N GLY A 426 17.44 2.57 -17.47
CA GLY A 426 17.02 3.27 -18.69
C GLY A 426 16.03 2.48 -19.55
N GLU A 427 15.44 1.42 -19.00
CA GLU A 427 14.43 0.60 -19.68
C GLU A 427 13.04 1.18 -19.47
N PHE A 428 12.25 1.19 -20.53
CA PHE A 428 10.85 1.58 -20.47
C PHE A 428 10.04 0.47 -19.79
N ILE A 429 9.38 0.83 -18.70
CA ILE A 429 8.45 -0.03 -17.98
C ILE A 429 7.03 0.51 -18.19
N GLU A 430 6.19 -0.39 -18.68
CA GLU A 430 4.77 -0.11 -18.84
C GLU A 430 4.09 -0.01 -17.47
N GLY A 431 3.27 1.03 -17.29
CA GLY A 431 2.41 1.18 -16.12
C GLY A 431 1.41 0.04 -16.00
N MET A 432 0.89 -0.14 -14.81
CA MET A 432 0.04 -1.28 -14.47
C MET A 432 -1.19 -1.37 -15.40
N VAL A 433 -1.29 -2.48 -16.10
CA VAL A 433 -2.47 -2.83 -16.91
C VAL A 433 -3.54 -3.41 -16.01
N MET A 434 -4.71 -2.78 -16.04
CA MET A 434 -5.90 -3.19 -15.30
C MET A 434 -6.54 -4.44 -15.94
N PRO A 435 -7.37 -5.18 -15.21
CA PRO A 435 -8.04 -6.38 -15.75
C PRO A 435 -8.90 -6.17 -17.00
N ASP A 436 -9.47 -4.99 -17.17
CA ASP A 436 -10.24 -4.57 -18.36
C ASP A 436 -9.33 -4.18 -19.55
N GLY A 437 -8.00 -4.13 -19.33
CA GLY A 437 -6.99 -3.73 -20.31
C GLY A 437 -6.68 -2.24 -20.32
N SER A 438 -7.35 -1.44 -19.50
CA SER A 438 -7.06 -0.01 -19.35
C SER A 438 -5.78 0.23 -18.55
N LYS A 439 -5.28 1.46 -18.58
CA LYS A 439 -4.23 1.95 -17.69
C LYS A 439 -4.74 3.09 -16.84
N ILE A 440 -4.19 3.24 -15.65
CA ILE A 440 -4.51 4.36 -14.77
C ILE A 440 -4.06 5.68 -15.42
N ASN A 441 -4.98 6.64 -15.46
CA ASN A 441 -4.76 7.96 -16.08
C ASN A 441 -4.18 7.88 -17.50
N GLY A 442 -4.67 6.94 -18.31
CA GLY A 442 -4.19 6.71 -19.67
C GLY A 442 -2.71 6.30 -19.76
N GLY A 443 -2.14 5.76 -18.69
CA GLY A 443 -0.72 5.42 -18.59
C GLY A 443 0.17 6.53 -18.03
N LYS A 444 -0.38 7.72 -17.73
CA LYS A 444 0.38 8.78 -17.06
C LYS A 444 0.60 8.50 -15.56
N GLY A 445 -0.24 7.67 -14.96
CA GLY A 445 -0.25 7.45 -13.52
C GLY A 445 -0.60 8.69 -12.70
N PHE A 446 -0.28 8.63 -11.42
CA PHE A 446 -0.51 9.71 -10.47
C PHE A 446 0.70 9.92 -9.55
N ASP A 447 0.97 11.18 -9.22
CA ASP A 447 1.90 11.56 -8.16
C ASP A 447 1.15 11.65 -6.83
N TYR A 448 0.99 10.50 -6.18
CA TYR A 448 0.28 10.40 -4.91
C TYR A 448 0.85 11.34 -3.86
N ALA A 449 -0.04 12.03 -3.14
CA ALA A 449 0.31 12.90 -2.04
C ALA A 449 -0.44 12.48 -0.78
N ARG A 450 0.22 12.64 0.37
CA ARG A 450 -0.35 12.34 1.70
C ARG A 450 -0.81 10.88 1.84
N SER A 451 -0.06 9.97 1.24
CA SER A 451 -0.28 8.52 1.42
C SER A 451 0.11 8.07 2.82
N TRP A 452 -0.67 7.17 3.38
CA TRP A 452 -0.38 6.48 4.63
C TRP A 452 -0.09 5.02 4.32
N MET A 453 0.91 4.46 4.96
CA MET A 453 1.25 3.05 4.83
C MET A 453 1.61 2.46 6.17
N GLY A 454 1.38 1.17 6.33
CA GLY A 454 1.69 0.47 7.55
C GLY A 454 1.27 -0.98 7.49
N PHE A 455 1.14 -1.58 8.66
CA PHE A 455 0.73 -2.95 8.80
C PHE A 455 -0.48 -3.03 9.72
N TYR A 456 -1.51 -3.74 9.27
CA TYR A 456 -2.44 -4.35 10.19
C TYR A 456 -1.78 -5.58 10.80
N ILE A 457 -1.77 -5.65 12.13
CA ILE A 457 -1.14 -6.75 12.85
C ILE A 457 -2.13 -7.20 13.92
N ASP A 458 -2.58 -8.44 13.77
CA ASP A 458 -3.31 -9.14 14.80
C ASP A 458 -2.30 -9.91 15.64
N VAL A 459 -2.25 -9.59 16.94
CA VAL A 459 -1.33 -10.17 17.90
C VAL A 459 -2.13 -10.63 19.11
N ASP A 460 -1.99 -11.90 19.45
CA ASP A 460 -2.55 -12.47 20.68
C ASP A 460 -1.40 -12.96 21.57
N ALA A 461 -1.61 -12.93 22.89
CA ALA A 461 -0.59 -13.49 23.78
C ALA A 461 -0.43 -15.01 23.60
N VAL A 462 -1.48 -15.73 23.18
CA VAL A 462 -1.43 -17.08 22.60
C VAL A 462 -2.63 -17.26 21.69
N TRP A 463 -2.42 -17.37 20.38
CA TRP A 463 -3.50 -17.59 19.41
C TRP A 463 -3.74 -19.07 19.10
N ALA A 464 -2.67 -19.85 18.93
CA ALA A 464 -2.75 -21.28 18.61
C ALA A 464 -1.60 -22.09 19.22
N ASP A 465 -1.77 -23.38 19.40
CA ASP A 465 -0.70 -24.31 19.76
C ASP A 465 0.19 -24.68 18.55
N TYR A 466 1.25 -25.46 18.78
CA TYR A 466 2.18 -25.93 17.77
C TYR A 466 1.52 -26.62 16.56
N ASN A 467 0.35 -27.25 16.76
CA ASN A 467 -0.39 -27.96 15.72
C ASN A 467 -1.52 -27.12 15.10
N GLY A 468 -1.59 -25.82 15.41
CA GLY A 468 -2.67 -24.93 14.95
C GLY A 468 -3.97 -25.05 15.76
N GLY A 469 -3.93 -25.68 16.94
CA GLY A 469 -5.09 -25.84 17.81
C GLY A 469 -5.38 -24.60 18.67
N PHE A 470 -6.63 -24.14 18.68
CA PHE A 470 -7.07 -22.96 19.42
C PHE A 470 -7.40 -23.20 20.90
N ASN A 471 -7.14 -24.40 21.44
CA ASN A 471 -7.57 -24.76 22.81
C ASN A 471 -6.83 -23.97 23.89
N SER A 472 -5.62 -23.49 23.58
CA SER A 472 -4.81 -22.69 24.49
C SER A 472 -5.16 -21.21 24.46
N HIS A 473 -5.95 -20.74 23.49
CA HIS A 473 -6.23 -19.32 23.32
C HIS A 473 -7.26 -18.79 24.33
N THR A 474 -6.87 -17.74 25.06
CA THR A 474 -7.75 -16.84 25.81
C THR A 474 -7.15 -15.45 25.80
N ASN A 475 -8.02 -14.44 25.71
CA ASN A 475 -7.66 -13.02 25.71
C ASN A 475 -8.13 -12.28 26.98
N ALA A 476 -8.51 -13.04 28.03
CA ALA A 476 -9.18 -12.49 29.22
C ALA A 476 -8.33 -11.47 30.00
N ASP A 477 -7.02 -11.62 29.98
CA ASP A 477 -6.05 -10.77 30.67
C ASP A 477 -4.84 -10.39 29.80
N ASP A 478 -5.02 -10.43 28.48
CA ASP A 478 -4.04 -9.89 27.53
C ASP A 478 -3.93 -8.39 27.71
N ALA A 479 -2.69 -7.90 27.81
CA ALA A 479 -2.36 -6.52 27.99
C ALA A 479 -1.47 -6.03 26.84
N MET A 480 -1.73 -4.81 26.37
CA MET A 480 -0.92 -4.13 25.37
C MET A 480 -0.09 -3.02 26.00
N GLY A 481 1.10 -2.79 25.45
CA GLY A 481 1.99 -1.72 25.86
C GLY A 481 2.73 -1.13 24.66
N TYR A 482 3.22 0.09 24.86
CA TYR A 482 4.04 0.80 23.90
C TYR A 482 5.29 1.30 24.61
N TYR A 483 6.44 1.03 24.04
CA TYR A 483 7.72 1.54 24.50
C TYR A 483 8.28 2.50 23.44
N ARG A 484 8.76 3.66 23.88
CA ARG A 484 9.42 4.65 23.03
C ARG A 484 10.58 5.30 23.76
N ASP A 485 11.74 5.30 23.11
CA ASP A 485 12.96 5.95 23.57
C ASP A 485 13.35 7.09 22.60
N LYS A 486 12.61 8.20 22.72
CA LYS A 486 12.87 9.48 22.02
C LYS A 486 13.29 10.55 23.05
N PRO A 487 14.58 10.95 23.10
CA PRO A 487 15.00 12.06 23.95
C PRO A 487 14.46 13.41 23.40
N PRO A 488 14.27 14.44 24.25
CA PRO A 488 13.80 15.76 23.79
C PRO A 488 14.71 16.34 22.70
N GLY A 489 14.16 16.56 21.51
CA GLY A 489 14.90 17.07 20.34
C GLY A 489 15.89 16.08 19.70
N GLY A 490 15.77 14.78 19.99
CA GLY A 490 16.53 13.73 19.32
C GLY A 490 15.65 12.82 18.46
N GLU A 491 16.30 11.97 17.66
CA GLU A 491 15.61 10.95 16.87
C GLU A 491 15.07 9.83 17.76
N ASP A 492 13.95 9.25 17.35
CA ASP A 492 13.44 8.04 17.97
C ASP A 492 14.45 6.91 17.73
N SER A 493 15.00 6.38 18.83
CA SER A 493 16.07 5.38 18.77
C SER A 493 15.55 3.95 18.87
N LEU A 494 14.38 3.78 19.50
CA LEU A 494 13.73 2.50 19.71
C LEU A 494 12.28 2.74 20.12
N SER A 495 11.35 2.43 19.23
CA SER A 495 9.92 2.34 19.53
C SER A 495 9.35 1.00 19.09
N PHE A 496 8.58 0.37 19.97
CA PHE A 496 7.92 -0.90 19.67
C PHE A 496 6.62 -1.07 20.48
N ALA A 497 5.66 -1.73 19.87
CA ALA A 497 4.37 -2.08 20.47
C ALA A 497 4.45 -3.55 20.84
N TYR A 498 3.83 -3.93 21.95
CA TYR A 498 3.86 -5.32 22.40
C TYR A 498 2.56 -5.72 23.10
N ILE A 499 2.21 -6.99 22.94
CA ILE A 499 1.11 -7.65 23.62
C ILE A 499 1.67 -8.84 24.42
N TYR A 500 1.09 -9.06 25.59
CA TYR A 500 1.50 -10.13 26.49
C TYR A 500 0.34 -10.54 27.40
N ASP A 501 0.40 -11.78 27.88
CA ASP A 501 -0.50 -12.30 28.90
C ASP A 501 -0.01 -11.83 30.28
N PHE A 502 -0.89 -11.21 31.06
CA PHE A 502 -0.49 -10.52 32.29
C PHE A 502 0.07 -11.45 33.37
N ASP A 503 -0.51 -12.64 33.54
CA ASP A 503 -0.03 -13.64 34.50
C ASP A 503 0.83 -14.75 33.87
N GLY A 504 0.93 -14.74 32.54
CA GLY A 504 1.68 -15.68 31.72
C GLY A 504 0.97 -17.01 31.50
N VAL A 505 -0.35 -17.07 31.67
CA VAL A 505 -1.18 -18.29 31.62
C VAL A 505 -2.41 -18.10 30.74
N SER A 506 -2.29 -18.50 29.47
CA SER A 506 -3.41 -18.55 28.53
C SER A 506 -4.01 -19.96 28.51
N ASN A 507 -5.10 -20.18 29.27
CA ASN A 507 -5.74 -21.49 29.46
C ASN A 507 -4.76 -22.58 29.94
N SER A 508 -4.32 -23.45 29.02
CA SER A 508 -3.35 -24.52 29.28
C SER A 508 -1.91 -24.13 28.95
N ALA A 509 -1.71 -23.02 28.21
CA ALA A 509 -0.41 -22.46 27.95
C ALA A 509 0.14 -21.75 29.19
N VAL A 510 1.43 -21.93 29.44
CA VAL A 510 2.14 -21.29 30.57
C VAL A 510 3.49 -20.80 30.09
N ASN A 511 3.99 -19.71 30.70
CA ASN A 511 5.24 -19.03 30.30
C ASN A 511 5.18 -18.50 28.86
N THR A 512 4.08 -17.83 28.52
CA THR A 512 3.85 -17.19 27.22
C THR A 512 4.91 -16.11 26.93
N ALA A 513 5.15 -15.84 25.65
CA ALA A 513 6.07 -14.80 25.20
C ALA A 513 5.40 -13.42 25.14
N TYR A 514 6.23 -12.38 25.14
CA TYR A 514 5.81 -11.04 24.75
C TYR A 514 5.97 -10.96 23.24
N ALA A 515 4.89 -10.70 22.54
CA ALA A 515 4.89 -10.50 21.09
C ALA A 515 5.00 -9.01 20.81
N ALA A 516 6.07 -8.59 20.13
CA ALA A 516 6.32 -7.18 19.84
C ALA A 516 6.55 -6.94 18.35
N VAL A 517 6.27 -5.70 17.93
CA VAL A 517 6.48 -5.19 16.58
C VAL A 517 7.24 -3.88 16.65
N GLN A 518 8.15 -3.69 15.72
CA GLN A 518 8.96 -2.50 15.53
C GLN A 518 9.07 -2.15 14.05
N LEU A 519 8.95 -0.86 13.73
CA LEU A 519 9.41 -0.32 12.46
C LEU A 519 10.89 0.09 12.63
N LEU A 520 11.79 -0.61 11.95
CA LEU A 520 13.23 -0.34 12.01
C LEU A 520 13.60 0.88 11.15
N ASP A 521 12.80 1.13 10.12
CA ASP A 521 12.83 2.36 9.36
C ASP A 521 11.43 2.83 8.99
N SER A 522 11.26 4.15 8.91
CA SER A 522 10.00 4.80 8.55
C SER A 522 10.30 6.07 7.76
N PRO A 523 9.41 6.46 6.83
CA PRO A 523 9.57 7.71 6.11
C PRO A 523 9.53 8.90 7.07
N ARG A 524 10.05 10.03 6.59
CA ARG A 524 9.97 11.31 7.32
C ARG A 524 8.68 12.02 6.96
N LEU A 525 8.12 12.73 7.93
CA LEU A 525 7.03 13.67 7.66
C LEU A 525 7.54 14.73 6.67
N PRO A 526 6.88 14.95 5.51
CA PRO A 526 7.35 15.94 4.54
C PRO A 526 7.43 17.35 5.14
N ASP A 527 8.39 18.15 4.67
CA ASP A 527 8.66 19.50 5.20
C ASP A 527 7.50 20.49 5.07
N TYR A 528 6.57 20.21 4.14
CA TYR A 528 5.38 21.03 3.86
C TYR A 528 4.12 20.58 4.60
N GLU A 529 4.18 19.51 5.40
CA GLU A 529 3.05 19.06 6.22
C GLU A 529 2.98 19.81 7.55
N GLU A 530 1.81 19.78 8.19
CA GLU A 530 1.65 20.29 9.55
C GLU A 530 2.17 19.27 10.58
N PRO A 531 2.64 19.71 11.76
CA PRO A 531 3.00 18.81 12.84
C PRO A 531 1.86 17.87 13.24
N LEU A 532 2.18 16.61 13.53
CA LEU A 532 1.21 15.59 13.92
C LEU A 532 1.17 15.43 15.44
N ASP A 533 -0.05 15.50 16.00
CA ASP A 533 -0.37 15.18 17.40
C ASP A 533 -1.16 13.87 17.41
N PHE A 534 -0.47 12.76 17.70
CA PHE A 534 -1.07 11.43 17.65
C PHE A 534 -1.87 11.10 18.90
N ASN A 535 -1.48 11.65 20.04
CA ASN A 535 -2.16 11.40 21.31
C ASN A 535 -3.31 12.39 21.59
N GLN A 536 -3.45 13.41 20.74
CA GLN A 536 -4.46 14.47 20.81
C GLN A 536 -4.42 15.25 22.13
N ASP A 537 -3.24 15.41 22.73
CA ASP A 537 -3.04 16.19 23.96
C ASP A 537 -2.88 17.70 23.71
N GLY A 538 -2.85 18.11 22.45
CA GLY A 538 -2.67 19.47 22.00
C GLY A 538 -1.21 19.87 21.76
N ASN A 539 -0.24 18.95 21.93
CA ASN A 539 1.16 19.16 21.61
C ASN A 539 1.59 18.18 20.50
N PRO A 540 2.16 18.68 19.39
CA PRO A 540 2.65 17.79 18.35
C PRO A 540 3.75 16.83 18.82
N ASP A 541 3.61 15.56 18.45
CA ASP A 541 4.56 14.47 18.71
C ASP A 541 5.66 14.40 17.62
N ILE A 542 5.28 14.75 16.38
CA ILE A 542 6.11 14.66 15.18
C ILE A 542 6.06 15.98 14.43
N PHE A 543 7.23 16.50 14.11
CA PHE A 543 7.39 17.72 13.33
C PHE A 543 7.83 17.40 11.90
N PRO A 544 7.59 18.30 10.93
CA PRO A 544 8.10 18.14 9.57
C PRO A 544 9.60 17.85 9.58
N GLY A 545 10.02 16.85 8.82
CA GLY A 545 11.39 16.32 8.77
C GLY A 545 11.70 15.20 9.80
N ASP A 546 10.89 15.01 10.85
CA ASP A 546 11.06 13.90 11.78
C ASP A 546 10.64 12.57 11.13
N LYS A 547 11.32 11.46 11.49
CA LYS A 547 10.84 10.11 11.15
C LYS A 547 9.47 9.88 11.82
N LEU A 548 8.55 9.28 11.07
CA LEU A 548 7.21 8.96 11.59
C LEU A 548 7.28 7.98 12.78
N GLY A 549 8.28 7.10 12.81
CA GLY A 549 8.39 6.08 13.85
C GLY A 549 7.24 5.07 13.74
N MET A 550 6.93 4.43 14.87
CA MET A 550 5.83 3.48 15.02
C MET A 550 4.63 4.09 15.74
#